data_AF-A0A7S3HX82-F1
#
_entry.id   AF-A0A7S3HX82-F1
#
_cell.length_a   1.000
_cell.length_b   1.000
_cell.length_c   1.000
_cell.angle_alpha   90.00
_cell.angle_beta   90.00
_cell.angle_gamma   90.00
#
_symmetry.space_group_name_H-M   'P 1'
#
loop_
_entity.id
_entity.type
_entity.pdbx_description
1 polymer ?
#
loop_
_entity_poly.entity_id
_entity_poly.type
_entity_poly.pdbx_seq_one_letter_code
_entity_poly.pdbx_strand_id
1 'polypeptide(L)'
;MEIGRLAADLKYVEVNGVTINLEERSRIDLSCLQLQADINQGSIYFWGKIRGTTMDYFIVYTLSQSLDQQDPSEPVTASLPKKNFYWCTSQNYTFASLPSVKPEQACQ
;
A
#
# COMPACT_ATOMS: atom_id res chain seq x y z
N MET A 1 7.98 1.89 -1.21
CA MET A 1 9.03 0.84 -1.11
C MET A 1 8.41 -0.45 -1.58
N GLU A 2 8.94 -1.14 -2.59
CA GLU A 2 8.35 -2.42 -3.03
C GLU A 2 8.52 -3.47 -1.93
N ILE A 3 7.51 -4.31 -1.69
CA ILE A 3 7.54 -5.32 -0.62
C ILE A 3 8.78 -6.21 -0.72
N GLY A 4 9.15 -6.66 -1.94
CA GLY A 4 10.34 -7.49 -2.15
C GLY A 4 11.68 -6.81 -1.79
N ARG A 5 11.72 -5.48 -1.74
CA ARG A 5 12.92 -4.70 -1.36
C ARG A 5 12.81 -4.07 0.03
N LEU A 6 11.66 -4.20 0.70
CA LEU A 6 11.38 -3.69 2.04
C LEU A 6 12.47 -4.07 3.03
N ALA A 7 12.94 -5.31 2.96
CA ALA A 7 14.01 -5.82 3.83
C ALA A 7 15.37 -5.13 3.63
N ALA A 8 15.73 -4.86 2.37
CA ALA A 8 17.01 -4.25 2.02
C ALA A 8 16.99 -2.74 2.33
N ASP A 9 15.85 -2.10 2.11
CA ASP A 9 15.70 -0.66 2.28
C ASP A 9 15.52 -0.29 3.77
N LEU A 10 14.90 -1.14 4.59
CA LEU A 10 14.77 -0.91 6.04
C LEU A 10 16.12 -0.88 6.76
N LYS A 11 17.13 -1.60 6.28
CA LYS A 11 18.48 -1.62 6.86
C LYS A 11 19.08 -0.21 7.02
N TYR A 12 18.74 0.69 6.09
CA TYR A 12 19.22 2.07 6.12
C TYR A 12 18.38 2.98 7.02
N VAL A 13 17.17 2.56 7.40
CA VAL A 13 16.24 3.32 8.25
C VAL A 13 16.32 2.87 9.71
N GLU A 14 16.74 1.63 9.98
CA GLU A 14 16.92 1.06 11.34
C GLU A 14 17.86 1.87 12.23
N VAL A 15 18.85 2.55 11.64
CA VAL A 15 19.75 3.47 12.36
C VAL A 15 18.99 4.59 13.09
N ASN A 16 17.79 4.98 12.63
CA ASN A 16 17.01 6.04 13.24
C ASN A 16 16.20 5.57 14.47
N GLY A 17 16.19 4.28 14.80
CA GLY A 17 15.50 3.73 15.98
C GLY A 17 13.96 3.81 15.96
N VAL A 18 13.37 4.37 14.90
CA VAL A 18 11.92 4.46 14.68
C VAL A 18 11.58 3.63 13.43
N THR A 19 11.64 2.31 13.58
CA THR A 19 11.32 1.37 12.50
C THR A 19 10.24 0.37 12.89
N ILE A 20 9.89 -0.48 11.93
CA ILE A 20 9.02 -1.63 12.09
C ILE A 20 9.84 -2.74 12.76
N ASN A 21 9.26 -3.37 13.79
CA ASN A 21 9.91 -4.49 14.47
C ASN A 21 10.02 -5.71 13.54
N LEU A 22 10.97 -6.61 13.80
CA LEU A 22 11.14 -7.84 13.00
C LEU A 22 9.86 -8.69 12.93
N GLU A 23 9.10 -8.78 14.03
CA GLU A 23 7.84 -9.50 14.07
C GLU A 23 6.75 -8.83 13.22
N GLU A 24 6.58 -7.52 13.39
CA GLU A 24 5.62 -6.72 12.60
C GLU A 24 5.94 -6.86 11.11
N ARG A 25 7.23 -6.82 10.75
CA ARG A 25 7.69 -7.01 9.37
C ARG A 25 7.28 -8.36 8.81
N SER A 26 7.58 -9.47 9.50
CA SER A 26 7.24 -10.81 9.03
C SER A 26 5.73 -10.99 8.85
N ARG A 27 4.92 -10.40 9.74
CA ARG A 27 3.46 -10.41 9.62
C ARG A 27 2.98 -9.58 8.43
N ILE A 28 3.51 -8.37 8.24
CA ILE A 28 3.18 -7.51 7.09
C ILE A 28 3.53 -8.21 5.78
N ASP A 29 4.68 -8.88 5.70
CA ASP A 29 5.12 -9.59 4.49
C ASP A 29 4.12 -10.71 4.10
N LEU A 30 3.71 -11.54 5.07
CA LEU A 30 2.68 -12.56 4.87
C LEU A 30 1.35 -11.97 4.42
N SER A 31 0.90 -10.90 5.07
CA SER A 31 -0.35 -10.23 4.73
C SER A 31 -0.29 -9.56 3.36
N CYS A 32 0.86 -9.05 2.94
CA CYS A 32 1.05 -8.50 1.61
C CYS A 32 1.07 -9.59 0.54
N LEU A 33 1.66 -10.75 0.81
CA LEU A 33 1.58 -11.91 -0.09
C LEU A 33 0.14 -12.38 -0.27
N GLN A 34 -0.66 -12.42 0.81
CA GLN A 34 -2.08 -12.73 0.74
C GLN A 34 -2.84 -11.68 -0.09
N LEU A 35 -2.61 -10.40 0.17
CA LEU A 35 -3.21 -9.31 -0.60
C LEU A 35 -2.82 -9.36 -2.08
N GLN A 36 -1.59 -9.76 -2.40
CA GLN A 36 -1.11 -9.92 -3.77
C GLN A 36 -1.85 -11.05 -4.49
N ALA A 37 -2.08 -12.17 -3.79
CA ALA A 37 -2.85 -13.29 -4.30
C ALA A 37 -4.33 -12.91 -4.53
N ASP A 38 -4.91 -12.08 -3.66
CA ASP A 38 -6.31 -11.64 -3.78
C ASP A 38 -6.50 -10.64 -4.92
N ILE A 39 -5.60 -9.67 -5.08
CA ILE A 39 -5.72 -8.60 -6.08
C ILE A 39 -5.28 -9.08 -7.47
N ASN A 40 -4.34 -10.03 -7.57
CA ASN A 40 -3.78 -10.53 -8.84
C ASN A 40 -3.27 -9.42 -9.80
N GLN A 41 -3.00 -8.20 -9.30
CA GLN A 41 -2.62 -7.05 -10.13
C GLN A 41 -1.46 -6.26 -9.50
N GLY A 42 -0.42 -6.06 -10.29
CA GLY A 42 0.67 -5.11 -10.04
C GLY A 42 1.59 -5.44 -8.86
N SER A 43 2.65 -4.65 -8.71
CA SER A 43 3.50 -4.67 -7.51
C SER A 43 2.82 -3.94 -6.36
N ILE A 44 2.92 -4.50 -5.16
CA ILE A 44 2.50 -3.85 -3.91
C ILE A 44 3.65 -3.01 -3.37
N TYR A 45 3.33 -1.80 -2.93
CA TYR A 45 4.25 -0.88 -2.33
C TYR A 45 3.85 -0.57 -0.90
N PHE A 46 4.80 -0.68 0.02
CA PHE A 46 4.68 -0.20 1.38
C PHE A 46 4.81 1.33 1.40
N TRP A 47 3.84 2.00 2.03
CA TRP A 47 3.84 3.45 2.23
C TRP A 47 4.44 3.83 3.58
N GLY A 48 3.90 3.28 4.66
CA GLY A 48 4.32 3.64 6.01
C GLY A 48 3.47 3.05 7.13
N LYS A 49 3.94 3.29 8.36
CA LYS A 49 3.25 2.99 9.61
C LYS A 49 2.76 4.29 10.24
N ILE A 50 1.49 4.34 10.61
CA ILE A 50 0.89 5.43 11.37
C ILE A 50 0.74 4.95 12.81
N ARG A 51 1.32 5.69 13.75
CA ARG A 51 1.18 5.39 15.18
C ARG A 51 -0.13 5.94 15.70
N GLY A 52 -1.00 5.07 16.19
CA GLY A 52 -2.22 5.46 16.88
C GLY A 52 -2.06 5.36 18.39
N THR A 53 -3.02 5.93 19.11
CA THR A 53 -3.02 5.91 20.59
C THR A 53 -3.23 4.51 21.15
N THR A 54 -4.05 3.69 20.47
CA THR A 54 -4.42 2.34 20.92
C THR A 54 -3.84 1.25 20.02
N MET A 55 -3.75 1.52 18.71
CA MET A 55 -3.29 0.56 17.70
C MET A 55 -2.53 1.30 16.62
N ASP A 56 -1.59 0.60 15.99
CA ASP A 56 -0.86 1.13 14.86
C ASP A 56 -1.50 0.68 13.55
N TYR A 57 -1.42 1.54 12.54
CA TYR A 57 -1.96 1.28 11.20
C TYR A 57 -0.81 1.17 10.21
N PHE A 58 -0.90 0.19 9.32
CA PHE A 58 0.04 0.01 8.23
C PHE A 58 -0.67 0.26 6.91
N ILE A 59 -0.07 1.08 6.06
CA ILE A 59 -0.64 1.47 4.78
C ILE A 59 0.23 0.93 3.66
N VAL A 60 -0.43 0.28 2.70
CA VAL A 60 0.17 -0.20 1.46
C VAL A 60 -0.64 0.35 0.29
N TYR A 61 -0.03 0.42 -0.89
CA TYR A 61 -0.73 0.82 -2.09
C TYR A 61 -0.31 -0.04 -3.28
N THR A 62 -1.23 -0.20 -4.23
CA THR A 62 -0.97 -0.76 -5.54
C THR A 62 -1.11 0.32 -6.60
N LEU A 63 -0.39 0.13 -7.70
CA LEU A 63 -0.53 0.99 -8.88
C LEU A 63 -1.34 0.23 -9.92
N SER A 64 -2.57 0.68 -10.14
CA SER A 64 -3.39 0.16 -11.23
C SER A 64 -3.21 1.07 -12.42
N GLN A 65 -2.65 0.52 -13.49
CA GLN A 65 -2.68 1.15 -14.80
C GLN A 65 -4.00 0.76 -15.44
N SER A 66 -5.01 1.62 -15.36
CA SER A 66 -6.17 1.45 -16.24
C SER A 66 -5.69 1.82 -17.65
N LEU A 67 -5.29 0.81 -18.42
CA LEU A 67 -5.45 0.89 -19.86
C LEU A 67 -6.96 0.92 -20.08
N ASP A 68 -7.54 2.11 -19.98
CA ASP A 68 -8.92 2.35 -20.37
C ASP A 68 -8.98 2.06 -21.87
N GLN A 69 -9.34 0.81 -22.20
CA GLN A 69 -9.73 0.38 -23.52
C GLN A 69 -11.13 0.98 -23.76
N GLN A 70 -11.20 2.30 -23.90
CA GLN A 70 -12.36 3.00 -24.43
C GLN A 70 -12.18 3.09 -25.95
N ASP A 71 -13.23 2.67 -26.65
CA ASP A 71 -13.55 2.75 -28.08
C ASP A 71 -12.40 2.91 -29.11
N PRO A 72 -12.36 2.10 -30.19
CA PRO A 72 -11.31 2.11 -31.23
C PRO A 72 -11.22 3.40 -32.09
N SER A 73 -11.87 4.50 -31.69
CA SER A 73 -11.93 5.78 -32.43
C SER A 73 -11.34 6.99 -31.70
N GLU A 74 -10.95 6.89 -30.43
CA GLU A 74 -10.34 8.00 -29.69
C GLU A 74 -8.86 7.69 -29.39
N PRO A 75 -7.94 8.69 -29.46
CA PRO A 75 -6.53 8.46 -29.19
C PRO A 75 -6.33 7.96 -27.76
N VAL A 76 -5.43 6.97 -27.59
CA VAL A 76 -5.08 6.37 -26.30
C VAL A 76 -4.52 7.45 -25.37
N THR A 77 -5.40 8.08 -24.60
CA THR A 77 -5.00 9.04 -23.58
C THR A 77 -4.26 8.28 -22.49
N ALA A 78 -2.97 8.57 -22.31
CA ALA A 78 -2.18 8.04 -21.21
C ALA A 78 -2.80 8.50 -19.89
N SER A 79 -3.63 7.64 -19.29
CA SER A 79 -4.18 7.88 -17.96
C SER A 79 -3.03 7.73 -16.94
N LEU A 80 -2.93 8.67 -16.00
CA LEU A 80 -1.95 8.57 -14.91
C LEU A 80 -2.28 7.34 -14.06
N PRO A 81 -1.28 6.56 -13.63
CA PRO A 81 -1.50 5.37 -12.81
C PRO A 81 -2.23 5.75 -11.53
N LYS A 82 -3.36 5.09 -11.25
CA LYS A 82 -4.16 5.34 -10.05
C LYS A 82 -3.58 4.53 -8.89
N LYS A 83 -3.36 5.20 -7.76
CA LYS A 83 -2.94 4.56 -6.50
C LYS A 83 -4.16 4.05 -5.76
N ASN A 84 -4.24 2.73 -5.60
CA ASN A 84 -5.23 2.10 -4.74
C ASN A 84 -4.60 1.84 -3.38
N PHE A 85 -5.16 2.44 -2.33
CA PHE A 85 -4.62 2.31 -0.98
C PHE A 85 -5.35 1.22 -0.19
N TYR A 86 -4.57 0.50 0.60
CA TYR A 86 -5.04 -0.53 1.52
C TYR A 86 -4.43 -0.29 2.90
N TRP A 87 -5.14 -0.70 3.93
CA TRP A 87 -4.75 -0.49 5.32
C TRP A 87 -4.95 -1.76 6.14
N CYS A 88 -4.13 -1.97 7.16
CA CYS A 88 -4.32 -3.00 8.18
C CYS A 88 -3.93 -2.47 9.56
N THR A 89 -4.36 -3.15 10.62
CA THR A 89 -4.00 -2.81 12.00
C THR A 89 -2.99 -3.77 12.58
N SER A 90 -2.23 -3.33 13.58
CA SER A 90 -1.28 -4.16 14.33
C SER A 90 -1.89 -5.33 15.11
N GLN A 91 -3.22 -5.44 15.18
CA GLN A 91 -3.90 -6.59 15.81
C GLN A 91 -4.19 -7.72 14.83
N ASN A 92 -4.74 -7.41 13.65
CA ASN A 92 -5.26 -8.43 12.73
C ASN A 92 -4.38 -8.64 11.49
N TYR A 93 -3.53 -7.67 11.14
CA TYR A 93 -2.73 -7.66 9.91
C TYR A 93 -3.54 -8.01 8.65
N THR A 94 -4.85 -7.79 8.64
CA THR A 94 -5.70 -8.08 7.48
C THR A 94 -5.90 -6.80 6.69
N PHE A 95 -5.51 -6.80 5.42
CA PHE A 95 -5.62 -5.61 4.57
C PHE A 95 -7.06 -5.41 4.07
N ALA A 96 -7.57 -4.20 4.26
CA ALA A 96 -8.83 -3.73 3.71
C ALA A 96 -8.57 -2.55 2.77
N SER A 97 -9.41 -2.37 1.75
CA SER A 97 -9.32 -1.20 0.86
C SER A 97 -9.74 0.08 1.58
N LEU A 98 -9.05 1.18 1.29
CA LEU A 98 -9.45 2.51 1.74
C LEU A 98 -10.58 3.06 0.84
N PRO A 99 -11.57 3.76 1.42
CA PRO A 99 -12.59 4.41 0.62
C PRO A 99 -11.99 5.55 -0.21
N SER A 100 -12.56 5.81 -1.38
CA SER A 100 -12.14 6.94 -2.22
C SER A 100 -12.40 8.25 -1.48
N VAL A 101 -11.37 9.08 -1.36
CA VAL A 101 -11.43 10.36 -0.65
C VAL A 101 -12.28 11.33 -1.46
N LYS A 102 -13.33 11.87 -0.85
CA LYS A 102 -14.08 12.99 -1.45
C LYS A 102 -13.26 14.27 -1.30
N PRO A 103 -13.30 15.19 -2.27
CA PRO A 103 -12.50 16.43 -2.23
C PRO A 103 -12.77 17.28 -0.99
N GLU A 104 -13.96 17.18 -0.39
CA GLU A 104 -14.34 17.87 0.85
C GLU A 104 -13.55 17.41 2.08
N GLN A 105 -13.00 16.18 2.07
CA GLN A 105 -12.27 15.60 3.20
C GLN A 105 -10.76 15.84 3.11
N ALA A 106 -10.25 16.35 2.00
CA ALA A 106 -8.82 16.55 1.78
C ALA A 106 -8.24 17.83 2.43
N CYS A 107 -9.10 18.71 2.93
CA CYS A 107 -8.75 20.08 3.37
C CYS A 107 -8.99 20.35 4.87
N GLN A 108 -9.19 19.34 5.71
CA GLN A 108 -9.27 19.55 7.18
C GLN A 108 -7.90 19.54 7.84
#